data_AF-A0A7X8DFQ6-F1
#
_entry.id   AF-A0A7X8DFQ6-F1
#
_cell.length_a   1.000
_cell.length_b   1.000
_cell.length_c   1.000
_cell.angle_alpha   90.00
_cell.angle_beta   90.00
_cell.angle_gamma   90.00
#
_symmetry.space_group_name_H-M   'P 1'
#
loop_
_entity.id
_entity.type
_entity.pdbx_description
1 polymer ?
#
loop_
_entity_poly.entity_id
_entity_poly.type
_entity_poly.pdbx_seq_one_letter_code
_entity_poly.pdbx_strand_id
1 'polypeptide(L)'
;MRRVASIDIGTNSTRLLVAEYRDKHLNRIETDLATTRLGRGMGAGRLLPETMRHTAEAIGRFYQKALDLGAKAIIAAATSAVRDASNSGDFLELVKRKTGLTVRVLSGAEEAALSWRGVISGLPVEPGSTLVIDIGGGSTEFIRMQGKRLSLASVNAGAVRFTAAKAGTAAMYEVLEPVLIRLKQQAPRSLIGVGGTITTLAAVDQQLSPYDPERVHGYRLTRRSVQRILSILSNMGIEERKKVKGLPPPRADIIVAGVQIAGMIMENLGLSDMLVSECDILYGLALEEIERK
;
A
#
# COMPACT_ATOMS: atom_id res chain seq x y z
N MET A 1 -2.04 -13.69 -25.09
CA MET A 1 -2.51 -12.75 -24.04
C MET A 1 -2.74 -13.56 -22.78
N ARG A 2 -2.12 -13.18 -21.65
CA ARG A 2 -2.17 -13.93 -20.40
C ARG A 2 -2.76 -13.04 -19.32
N ARG A 3 -3.98 -13.34 -18.89
CA ARG A 3 -4.62 -12.67 -17.75
C ARG A 3 -4.18 -13.34 -16.46
N VAL A 4 -3.76 -12.54 -15.50
CA VAL A 4 -3.31 -12.95 -14.17
C VAL A 4 -4.05 -12.13 -13.14
N ALA A 5 -4.36 -12.73 -12.00
CA ALA A 5 -4.89 -12.02 -10.85
C ALA A 5 -3.99 -12.21 -9.63
N SER A 6 -3.79 -11.13 -8.89
CA SER A 6 -3.08 -11.14 -7.62
C SER A 6 -4.02 -10.67 -6.52
N ILE A 7 -4.02 -11.37 -5.38
CA ILE A 7 -4.75 -11.02 -4.18
C ILE A 7 -3.74 -10.74 -3.07
N ASP A 8 -3.76 -9.53 -2.54
CA ASP A 8 -2.93 -9.12 -1.41
C ASP A 8 -3.78 -9.06 -0.14
N ILE A 9 -3.42 -9.88 0.85
CA ILE A 9 -4.11 -10.02 2.13
C ILE A 9 -3.31 -9.28 3.19
N GLY A 10 -3.59 -7.98 3.30
CA GLY A 10 -3.00 -7.12 4.30
C GLY A 10 -3.74 -7.14 5.65
N THR A 11 -3.15 -6.43 6.62
CA THR A 11 -3.68 -6.30 7.98
C THR A 11 -5.02 -5.57 8.04
N ASN A 12 -5.20 -4.53 7.23
CA ASN A 12 -6.42 -3.71 7.24
C ASN A 12 -7.36 -3.98 6.07
N SER A 13 -6.81 -4.38 4.93
CA SER A 13 -7.55 -4.54 3.68
C SER A 13 -7.04 -5.71 2.89
N THR A 14 -7.94 -6.35 2.17
CA THR A 14 -7.64 -7.33 1.13
C THR A 14 -7.90 -6.68 -0.21
N ARG A 15 -6.98 -6.85 -1.16
CA ARG A 15 -7.01 -6.18 -2.45
C ARG A 15 -6.89 -7.19 -3.59
N LEU A 16 -7.51 -6.87 -4.72
CA LEU A 16 -7.46 -7.63 -5.96
C LEU A 16 -6.91 -6.74 -7.07
N LEU A 17 -6.03 -7.29 -7.89
CA LEU A 17 -5.71 -6.81 -9.23
C LEU A 17 -5.99 -7.94 -10.21
N VAL A 18 -6.73 -7.67 -11.27
CA VAL A 18 -6.76 -8.48 -12.49
C VAL A 18 -6.09 -7.68 -13.59
N ALA A 19 -5.08 -8.27 -14.21
CA ALA A 19 -4.30 -7.60 -15.24
C ALA A 19 -4.04 -8.52 -16.44
N GLU A 20 -3.89 -7.90 -17.60
CA GLU A 20 -3.50 -8.56 -18.84
C GLU A 20 -2.05 -8.24 -19.17
N TYR A 21 -1.25 -9.29 -19.31
CA TYR A 21 0.12 -9.13 -19.81
C TYR A 21 0.12 -9.06 -21.34
N ARG A 22 0.55 -7.91 -21.85
CA ARG A 22 0.64 -7.60 -23.28
C ARG A 22 1.82 -6.67 -23.52
N ASP A 23 2.59 -6.93 -24.58
CA ASP A 23 3.70 -6.08 -25.02
C ASP A 23 4.73 -5.79 -23.91
N LYS A 24 5.00 -6.80 -23.07
CA LYS A 24 5.87 -6.73 -21.88
C LYS A 24 5.36 -5.85 -20.73
N HIS A 25 4.12 -5.40 -20.78
CA HIS A 25 3.48 -4.59 -19.76
C HIS A 25 2.28 -5.30 -19.13
N LEU A 26 2.04 -5.04 -17.85
CA LEU A 26 0.80 -5.40 -17.17
C LEU A 26 -0.21 -4.28 -17.31
N ASN A 27 -1.27 -4.53 -18.08
CA ASN A 27 -2.38 -3.61 -18.23
C ASN A 27 -3.48 -3.99 -17.24
N ARG A 28 -3.82 -3.06 -16.33
CA ARG A 28 -4.91 -3.27 -15.38
C ARG A 28 -6.23 -3.46 -16.13
N ILE A 29 -6.93 -4.55 -15.84
CA ILE A 29 -8.33 -4.77 -16.24
C ILE A 29 -9.24 -4.28 -15.12
N GLU A 30 -8.95 -4.68 -13.89
CA GLU A 30 -9.83 -4.44 -12.76
C GLU A 30 -9.02 -4.41 -11.45
N THR A 31 -9.48 -3.59 -10.51
CA THR A 31 -8.99 -3.62 -9.13
C THR A 31 -10.17 -3.64 -8.17
N ASP A 32 -10.00 -4.28 -7.03
CA ASP A 32 -11.03 -4.29 -5.99
C ASP A 32 -10.38 -4.23 -4.60
N LEU A 33 -11.13 -3.72 -3.62
CA LEU A 33 -10.67 -3.56 -2.25
C LEU A 33 -11.78 -3.86 -1.27
N ALA A 34 -11.47 -4.72 -0.31
CA ALA A 34 -12.33 -5.00 0.83
C ALA A 34 -11.61 -4.56 2.12
N THR A 35 -12.25 -3.73 2.93
CA THR A 35 -11.76 -3.38 4.27
C THR A 35 -12.08 -4.52 5.24
N THR A 36 -11.24 -5.55 5.22
CA THR A 36 -11.43 -6.81 5.96
C THR A 36 -10.96 -6.72 7.41
N ARG A 37 -9.99 -5.85 7.71
CA ARG A 37 -9.40 -5.63 9.03
C ARG A 37 -8.97 -6.94 9.72
N LEU A 38 -8.31 -7.82 8.96
CA LEU A 38 -7.82 -9.12 9.45
C LEU A 38 -6.97 -8.99 10.72
N GLY A 39 -6.18 -7.92 10.83
CA GLY A 39 -5.35 -7.63 11.98
C GLY A 39 -6.05 -6.99 13.18
N ARG A 40 -7.38 -6.77 13.12
CA ARG A 40 -8.12 -6.13 14.22
C ARG A 40 -8.08 -7.00 15.47
N GLY A 41 -7.73 -6.38 16.60
CA GLY A 41 -7.72 -7.06 17.89
C GLY A 41 -6.59 -8.09 18.04
N MET A 42 -5.62 -8.12 17.11
CA MET A 42 -4.50 -9.07 17.13
C MET A 42 -3.52 -8.91 18.30
N GLY A 43 -3.82 -8.16 19.35
CA GLY A 43 -2.90 -7.84 20.46
C GLY A 43 -1.93 -8.99 20.80
N ALA A 44 -2.43 -10.09 21.35
CA ALA A 44 -1.63 -11.26 21.74
C ALA A 44 -1.20 -12.20 20.59
N GLY A 45 -1.09 -11.71 19.35
CA GLY A 45 -0.60 -12.48 18.19
C GLY A 45 -1.57 -13.54 17.66
N ARG A 46 -2.88 -13.25 17.67
CA ARG A 46 -3.93 -14.18 17.18
C ARG A 46 -4.97 -13.47 16.32
N LEU A 47 -5.40 -14.13 15.24
CA LEU A 47 -6.49 -13.68 14.37
C LEU A 47 -7.85 -14.02 14.98
N LEU A 48 -8.78 -13.05 14.96
CA LEU A 48 -10.14 -13.25 15.46
C LEU A 48 -10.96 -14.08 14.48
N PRO A 49 -11.77 -15.06 14.93
CA PRO A 49 -12.60 -15.89 14.05
C PRO A 49 -13.52 -15.09 13.12
N GLU A 50 -14.09 -13.98 13.60
CA GLU A 50 -14.93 -13.08 12.78
C GLU A 50 -14.14 -12.46 11.62
N THR A 51 -12.92 -11.98 11.88
CA THR A 51 -12.08 -11.33 10.87
C THR A 51 -11.56 -12.34 9.85
N MET A 52 -11.24 -13.57 10.28
CA MET A 52 -10.85 -14.65 9.39
C MET A 52 -11.97 -15.02 8.41
N ARG A 53 -13.20 -15.21 8.91
CA ARG A 53 -14.37 -15.51 8.07
C ARG A 53 -14.67 -14.39 7.07
N HIS A 54 -14.75 -13.15 7.55
CA HIS A 54 -15.01 -12.00 6.69
C HIS A 54 -13.91 -11.83 5.62
N THR A 55 -12.65 -12.06 5.97
CA THR A 55 -11.55 -11.99 5.00
C THR A 55 -11.62 -13.13 3.97
N ALA A 56 -11.91 -14.36 4.39
CA ALA A 56 -12.09 -15.50 3.47
C ALA A 56 -13.31 -15.32 2.55
N GLU A 57 -14.37 -14.67 3.03
CA GLU A 57 -15.50 -14.25 2.22
C GLU A 57 -15.08 -13.29 1.12
N ALA A 58 -14.36 -12.21 1.46
CA ALA A 58 -13.82 -11.26 0.51
C ALA A 58 -12.89 -11.92 -0.51
N ILE A 59 -11.96 -12.78 -0.07
CA ILE A 59 -11.05 -13.52 -0.96
C ILE A 59 -11.82 -14.41 -1.95
N GLY A 60 -12.87 -15.11 -1.49
CA GLY A 60 -13.67 -15.93 -2.40
C GLY A 60 -14.45 -15.11 -3.43
N ARG A 61 -14.92 -13.91 -3.07
CA ARG A 61 -15.52 -12.99 -4.05
C ARG A 61 -14.48 -12.53 -5.07
N PHE A 62 -13.28 -12.19 -4.64
CA PHE A 62 -12.18 -11.79 -5.53
C PHE A 62 -11.70 -12.92 -6.43
N TYR A 63 -11.66 -14.15 -5.90
CA TYR A 63 -11.36 -15.35 -6.67
C TYR A 63 -12.38 -15.55 -7.80
N GLN A 64 -13.67 -15.50 -7.49
CA GLN A 64 -14.72 -15.62 -8.51
C GLN A 64 -14.64 -14.48 -9.53
N LYS A 65 -14.46 -13.23 -9.08
CA LYS A 65 -14.30 -12.07 -9.98
C LYS A 65 -13.11 -12.25 -10.93
N ALA A 66 -11.98 -12.76 -10.43
CA ALA A 66 -10.81 -13.06 -11.26
C ALA A 66 -11.09 -14.14 -12.31
N LEU A 67 -11.82 -15.21 -11.95
CA LEU A 67 -12.24 -16.26 -12.89
C LEU A 67 -13.17 -15.70 -13.98
N ASP A 68 -14.16 -14.91 -13.58
CA ASP A 68 -15.15 -14.30 -14.49
C ASP A 68 -14.47 -13.35 -15.50
N LEU A 69 -13.41 -12.66 -15.06
CA LEU A 69 -12.57 -11.82 -15.92
C LEU A 69 -11.53 -12.62 -16.72
N GLY A 70 -11.53 -13.95 -16.64
CA GLY A 70 -10.71 -14.85 -17.44
C GLY A 70 -9.25 -14.99 -16.99
N ALA A 71 -8.95 -14.68 -15.72
CA ALA A 71 -7.61 -14.90 -15.17
C ALA A 71 -7.23 -16.38 -15.25
N LYS A 72 -6.07 -16.69 -15.86
CA LYS A 72 -5.56 -18.06 -16.01
C LYS A 72 -4.66 -18.49 -14.86
N ALA A 73 -4.18 -17.53 -14.07
CA ALA A 73 -3.43 -17.75 -12.85
C ALA A 73 -3.95 -16.76 -11.80
N ILE A 74 -4.20 -17.25 -10.59
CA ILE A 74 -4.65 -16.45 -9.46
C ILE A 74 -3.69 -16.73 -8.31
N ILE A 75 -2.95 -15.71 -7.88
CA ILE A 75 -1.99 -15.81 -6.77
C ILE A 75 -2.56 -15.06 -5.59
N ALA A 76 -2.46 -15.63 -4.40
CA ALA A 76 -2.78 -14.94 -3.16
C ALA A 76 -1.56 -14.90 -2.25
N ALA A 77 -1.28 -13.74 -1.69
CA ALA A 77 -0.21 -13.53 -0.73
C ALA A 77 -0.76 -12.85 0.53
N ALA A 78 -0.21 -13.18 1.69
CA ALA A 78 -0.54 -12.55 2.94
C ALA A 78 0.71 -11.96 3.60
N THR A 79 0.53 -10.82 4.28
CA THR A 79 1.63 -10.06 4.89
C THR A 79 1.57 -10.13 6.42
N SER A 80 1.85 -9.03 7.11
CA SER A 80 2.11 -8.97 8.56
C SER A 80 1.08 -9.68 9.42
N ALA A 81 -0.23 -9.43 9.23
CA ALA A 81 -1.25 -10.03 10.10
C ALA A 81 -1.24 -11.57 10.10
N VAL A 82 -1.05 -12.19 8.95
CA VAL A 82 -1.03 -13.66 8.86
C VAL A 82 0.34 -14.20 9.25
N ARG A 83 1.43 -13.52 8.88
CA ARG A 83 2.79 -13.91 9.25
C ARG A 83 3.01 -13.94 10.76
N ASP A 84 2.47 -12.95 11.47
CA ASP A 84 2.75 -12.75 12.88
C ASP A 84 1.75 -13.51 13.78
N ALA A 85 0.67 -14.07 13.21
CA ALA A 85 -0.36 -14.77 13.96
C ALA A 85 -0.01 -16.23 14.25
N SER A 86 -0.11 -16.62 15.52
CA SER A 86 0.10 -18.01 15.98
C SER A 86 -0.95 -19.00 15.46
N ASN A 87 -2.14 -18.52 15.07
CA ASN A 87 -3.22 -19.33 14.48
C ASN A 87 -3.43 -19.04 12.98
N SER A 88 -2.37 -18.59 12.28
CA SER A 88 -2.43 -18.33 10.84
C SER A 88 -2.83 -19.56 10.03
N GLY A 89 -2.45 -20.77 10.45
CA GLY A 89 -2.84 -22.04 9.81
C GLY A 89 -4.36 -22.21 9.66
N ASP A 90 -5.14 -21.79 10.67
CA ASP A 90 -6.61 -21.87 10.62
C ASP A 90 -7.19 -20.99 9.51
N PHE A 91 -6.62 -19.78 9.36
CA PHE A 91 -7.01 -18.85 8.31
C PHE A 91 -6.61 -19.35 6.91
N LEU A 92 -5.38 -19.85 6.76
CA LEU A 92 -4.88 -20.37 5.49
C LEU A 92 -5.72 -21.55 5.01
N GLU A 93 -6.07 -22.47 5.91
CA GLU A 93 -6.92 -23.62 5.61
C GLU A 93 -8.35 -23.18 5.27
N LEU A 94 -8.89 -22.16 5.95
CA LEU A 94 -10.19 -21.58 5.61
C LEU A 94 -10.22 -21.02 4.17
N VAL A 95 -9.18 -20.30 3.76
CA VAL A 95 -9.06 -19.78 2.39
C VAL A 95 -8.92 -20.91 1.38
N LYS A 96 -8.10 -21.92 1.69
CA LYS A 96 -7.89 -23.09 0.84
C LYS A 96 -9.19 -23.88 0.62
N ARG A 97 -9.95 -24.17 1.69
CA ARG A 97 -11.25 -24.85 1.57
C ARG A 97 -12.25 -24.08 0.70
N LYS A 98 -12.23 -22.74 0.77
CA LYS A 98 -13.19 -21.89 0.08
C LYS A 98 -12.86 -21.61 -1.38
N THR A 99 -11.58 -21.63 -1.75
CA THR A 99 -11.12 -21.17 -3.08
C THR A 99 -10.18 -22.14 -3.80
N GLY A 100 -9.63 -23.13 -3.10
CA GLY A 100 -8.54 -23.96 -3.59
C GLY A 100 -7.17 -23.25 -3.61
N LEU A 101 -7.11 -21.95 -3.30
CA LEU A 101 -5.85 -21.20 -3.32
C LEU A 101 -4.95 -21.58 -2.15
N THR A 102 -3.67 -21.80 -2.45
CA THR A 102 -2.60 -21.79 -1.46
C THR A 102 -2.09 -20.37 -1.29
N VAL A 103 -2.31 -19.77 -0.12
CA VAL A 103 -1.85 -18.42 0.19
C VAL A 103 -0.37 -18.45 0.58
N ARG A 104 0.46 -17.65 -0.11
CA ARG A 104 1.88 -17.47 0.24
C ARG A 104 1.99 -16.46 1.37
N VAL A 105 2.48 -16.87 2.54
CA VAL A 105 2.81 -15.95 3.62
C VAL A 105 4.20 -15.35 3.34
N LEU A 106 4.24 -14.03 3.10
CA LEU A 106 5.46 -13.32 2.72
C LEU A 106 6.26 -12.88 3.95
N SER A 107 7.57 -13.10 3.94
CA SER A 107 8.49 -12.35 4.79
C SER A 107 8.47 -10.86 4.43
N GLY A 108 8.87 -9.99 5.35
CA GLY A 108 8.96 -8.56 5.07
C GLY A 108 9.91 -8.23 3.91
N ALA A 109 10.98 -9.03 3.74
CA ALA A 109 11.92 -8.86 2.62
C ALA A 109 11.29 -9.23 1.27
N GLU A 110 10.49 -10.31 1.21
CA GLU A 110 9.75 -10.68 -0.01
C GLU A 110 8.68 -9.64 -0.35
N GLU A 111 7.94 -9.17 0.65
CA GLU A 111 6.95 -8.09 0.51
C GLU A 111 7.59 -6.85 -0.11
N ALA A 112 8.73 -6.41 0.43
CA ALA A 112 9.47 -5.27 -0.12
C ALA A 112 9.98 -5.51 -1.54
N ALA A 113 10.47 -6.72 -1.84
CA ALA A 113 10.94 -7.07 -3.18
C ALA A 113 9.83 -7.06 -4.22
N LEU A 114 8.65 -7.56 -3.86
CA LEU A 114 7.47 -7.54 -4.72
C LEU A 114 6.94 -6.11 -4.90
N SER A 115 6.86 -5.31 -3.84
CA SER A 115 6.47 -3.90 -3.93
C SER A 115 7.44 -3.10 -4.82
N TRP A 116 8.75 -3.26 -4.63
CA TRP A 116 9.77 -2.65 -5.49
C TRP A 116 9.57 -3.09 -6.95
N ARG A 117 9.42 -4.40 -7.20
CA ARG A 117 9.17 -4.94 -8.54
C ARG A 117 7.94 -4.32 -9.19
N GLY A 118 6.85 -4.16 -8.45
CA GLY A 118 5.64 -3.49 -8.93
C GLY A 118 5.92 -2.05 -9.35
N VAL A 119 6.57 -1.27 -8.48
CA VAL A 119 6.88 0.13 -8.75
C VAL A 119 7.74 0.30 -10.01
N ILE A 120 8.85 -0.44 -10.11
CA ILE A 120 9.79 -0.29 -11.23
C ILE A 120 9.21 -0.78 -12.57
N SER A 121 8.10 -1.53 -12.54
CA SER A 121 7.40 -1.96 -13.75
C SER A 121 6.51 -0.88 -14.35
N GLY A 122 6.06 0.07 -13.53
CA GLY A 122 5.17 1.15 -13.96
C GLY A 122 5.85 2.50 -14.09
N LEU A 123 6.89 2.78 -13.30
CA LEU A 123 7.55 4.09 -13.27
C LEU A 123 9.07 3.99 -13.48
N PRO A 124 9.67 5.03 -14.08
CA PRO A 124 11.12 5.11 -14.17
C PRO A 124 11.73 5.26 -12.77
N VAL A 125 12.76 4.46 -12.50
CA VAL A 125 13.55 4.56 -11.27
C VAL A 125 15.02 4.69 -11.61
N GLU A 126 15.75 5.41 -10.77
CA GLU A 126 17.21 5.41 -10.76
C GLU A 126 17.68 4.53 -9.60
N PRO A 127 18.17 3.30 -9.86
CA PRO A 127 18.61 2.41 -8.79
C PRO A 127 19.67 3.08 -7.92
N GLY A 128 19.45 3.08 -6.60
CA GLY A 128 20.32 3.75 -5.64
C GLY A 128 19.93 5.20 -5.33
N SER A 129 19.32 5.92 -6.27
CA SER A 129 18.88 7.31 -6.06
C SER A 129 17.41 7.42 -5.69
N THR A 130 16.57 6.46 -6.12
CA THR A 130 15.14 6.44 -5.83
C THR A 130 14.84 5.76 -4.51
N LEU A 131 14.06 6.45 -3.67
CA LEU A 131 13.43 5.90 -2.48
C LEU A 131 11.95 5.65 -2.76
N VAL A 132 11.46 4.46 -2.46
CA VAL A 132 10.03 4.12 -2.49
C VAL A 132 9.51 4.17 -1.06
N ILE A 133 8.36 4.81 -0.84
CA ILE A 133 7.66 4.83 0.44
C ILE A 133 6.24 4.28 0.32
N ASP A 134 5.81 3.50 1.30
CA ASP A 134 4.41 3.10 1.48
C ASP A 134 3.95 3.59 2.84
N ILE A 135 2.96 4.50 2.86
CA ILE A 135 2.37 5.00 4.11
C ILE A 135 1.08 4.23 4.38
N GLY A 136 1.22 3.18 5.19
CA GLY A 136 0.13 2.34 5.65
C GLY A 136 -0.61 2.89 6.86
N GLY A 137 -1.53 2.08 7.37
CA GLY A 137 -2.27 2.40 8.60
C GLY A 137 -1.43 2.20 9.87
N GLY A 138 -0.63 1.15 9.92
CA GLY A 138 0.14 0.77 11.12
C GLY A 138 1.63 1.13 11.07
N SER A 139 2.20 1.19 9.87
CA SER A 139 3.62 1.42 9.60
C SER A 139 3.83 2.24 8.33
N THR A 140 5.06 2.67 8.12
CA THR A 140 5.56 3.23 6.87
C THR A 140 6.80 2.44 6.46
N GLU A 141 6.80 1.95 5.23
CA GLU A 141 7.91 1.21 4.63
C GLU A 141 8.76 2.14 3.76
N PHE A 142 10.08 1.93 3.80
CA PHE A 142 11.08 2.65 3.02
C PHE A 142 11.92 1.63 2.27
N ILE A 143 11.83 1.63 0.94
CA ILE A 143 12.44 0.62 0.08
C ILE A 143 13.37 1.31 -0.92
N ARG A 144 14.62 0.85 -1.01
CA ARG A 144 15.56 1.33 -2.02
C ARG A 144 16.62 0.29 -2.36
N MET A 145 17.27 0.47 -3.50
CA MET A 145 18.47 -0.30 -3.84
C MET A 145 19.70 0.28 -3.12
N GLN A 146 20.51 -0.59 -2.51
CA GLN A 146 21.85 -0.29 -2.02
C GLN A 146 22.83 -1.21 -2.75
N GLY A 147 23.50 -0.65 -3.76
CA GLY A 147 24.23 -1.46 -4.74
C GLY A 147 23.27 -2.43 -5.45
N LYS A 148 23.52 -3.74 -5.30
CA LYS A 148 22.68 -4.81 -5.88
C LYS A 148 21.64 -5.40 -4.90
N ARG A 149 21.57 -4.89 -3.66
CA ARG A 149 20.68 -5.43 -2.63
C ARG A 149 19.54 -4.48 -2.37
N LEU A 150 18.34 -5.02 -2.21
CA LEU A 150 17.21 -4.24 -1.74
C LEU A 150 17.36 -4.01 -0.23
N SER A 151 17.22 -2.76 0.20
CA SER A 151 17.16 -2.37 1.59
C SER A 151 15.72 -1.99 1.94
N LEU A 152 15.23 -2.56 3.03
CA LEU A 152 13.93 -2.27 3.60
C LEU A 152 14.13 -1.68 5.00
N ALA A 153 13.42 -0.59 5.29
CA ALA A 153 13.11 -0.16 6.63
C ALA A 153 11.60 -0.15 6.81
N SER A 154 11.09 -0.67 7.93
CA SER A 154 9.71 -0.44 8.34
C SER A 154 9.73 0.27 9.68
N VAL A 155 8.95 1.34 9.78
CA VAL A 155 8.81 2.14 10.99
C VAL A 155 7.36 2.09 11.44
N ASN A 156 7.11 1.98 12.74
CA ASN A 156 5.78 2.05 13.35
C ASN A 156 5.18 3.46 13.29
N ALA A 157 5.21 4.09 12.12
CA ALA A 157 4.63 5.38 11.80
C ALA A 157 3.54 5.15 10.76
N GLY A 158 2.28 5.09 11.19
CA GLY A 158 1.16 4.82 10.29
C GLY A 158 -0.02 5.73 10.58
N ALA A 159 -0.83 6.01 9.56
CA ALA A 159 -1.92 6.97 9.65
C ALA A 159 -2.95 6.59 10.73
N VAL A 160 -3.34 5.31 10.81
CA VAL A 160 -4.27 4.80 11.83
C VAL A 160 -3.61 4.85 13.21
N ARG A 161 -2.35 4.42 13.32
CA ARG A 161 -1.61 4.37 14.59
C ARG A 161 -1.48 5.76 15.22
N PHE A 162 -1.03 6.75 14.45
CA PHE A 162 -0.87 8.10 14.96
C PHE A 162 -2.19 8.80 15.24
N THR A 163 -3.21 8.57 14.42
CA THR A 163 -4.56 9.09 14.68
C THR A 163 -5.12 8.53 15.99
N ALA A 164 -5.01 7.20 16.20
CA ALA A 164 -5.49 6.56 17.43
C ALA A 164 -4.73 7.03 18.68
N ALA A 165 -3.42 7.25 18.57
CA ALA A 165 -2.59 7.80 19.63
C ALA A 165 -2.78 9.30 19.86
N LYS A 166 -3.56 9.99 19.00
CA LYS A 166 -3.66 11.46 18.95
C LYS A 166 -2.27 12.12 18.94
N ALA A 167 -1.33 11.50 18.23
CA ALA A 167 0.07 11.91 18.22
C ALA A 167 0.19 13.32 17.63
N GLY A 168 0.86 14.23 18.35
CA GLY A 168 1.23 15.53 17.82
C GLY A 168 2.45 15.44 16.90
N THR A 169 2.76 16.55 16.21
CA THR A 169 3.89 16.65 15.27
C THR A 169 5.21 16.18 15.85
N ALA A 170 5.55 16.58 17.08
CA ALA A 170 6.78 16.19 17.74
C ALA A 170 6.86 14.67 17.95
N ALA A 171 5.82 14.05 18.50
CA ALA A 171 5.77 12.61 18.73
C ALA A 171 5.83 11.78 17.43
N MET A 172 5.19 12.27 16.35
CA MET A 172 5.33 11.62 15.04
C MET A 172 6.76 11.71 14.51
N TYR A 173 7.40 12.88 14.68
CA TYR A 173 8.77 13.10 14.25
C TYR A 173 9.77 12.25 15.05
N GLU A 174 9.63 12.14 16.37
CA GLU A 174 10.48 11.27 17.22
C GLU A 174 10.50 9.81 16.72
N VAL A 175 9.35 9.30 16.24
CA VAL A 175 9.27 7.93 15.69
C VAL A 175 9.95 7.82 14.31
N LEU A 176 9.85 8.87 13.49
CA LEU A 176 10.42 8.89 12.13
C LEU A 176 11.90 9.30 12.09
N GLU A 177 12.36 10.10 13.03
CA GLU A 177 13.68 10.74 13.02
C GLU A 177 14.83 9.73 12.82
N PRO A 178 14.89 8.58 13.53
CA PRO A 178 16.00 7.64 13.35
C PRO A 178 16.13 7.13 11.92
N VAL A 179 15.00 6.85 11.24
CA VAL A 179 15.03 6.41 9.85
C VAL A 179 15.35 7.56 8.90
N LEU A 180 14.83 8.76 9.18
CA LEU A 180 15.04 9.94 8.34
C LEU A 180 16.51 10.39 8.37
N ILE A 181 17.17 10.39 9.53
CA ILE A 181 18.62 10.69 9.64
C ILE A 181 19.42 9.73 8.75
N ARG A 182 19.15 8.43 8.86
CA ARG A 182 19.83 7.41 8.07
C ARG A 182 19.57 7.57 6.57
N LEU A 183 18.32 7.84 6.17
CA LEU A 183 17.95 8.04 4.77
C LEU A 183 18.56 9.32 4.20
N LYS A 184 18.66 10.39 4.99
CA LYS A 184 19.29 11.65 4.58
C LYS A 184 20.77 11.46 4.26
N GLN A 185 21.50 10.67 5.06
CA GLN A 185 22.90 10.30 4.78
C GLN A 185 23.05 9.51 3.47
N GLN A 186 22.00 8.82 3.05
CA GLN A 186 21.98 8.06 1.80
C GLN A 186 21.63 8.91 0.57
N ALA A 187 21.30 10.19 0.77
CA ALA A 187 21.06 11.21 -0.25
C ALA A 187 20.15 10.73 -1.41
N PRO A 188 18.92 10.26 -1.14
CA PRO A 188 17.97 9.96 -2.20
C PRO A 188 17.70 11.23 -3.02
N ARG A 189 17.59 11.09 -4.34
CA ARG A 189 17.33 12.21 -5.27
C ARG A 189 15.89 12.22 -5.78
N SER A 190 15.19 11.10 -5.68
CA SER A 190 13.80 10.99 -6.08
C SER A 190 13.01 10.13 -5.09
N LEU A 191 11.72 10.45 -4.98
CA LEU A 191 10.77 9.78 -4.10
C LEU A 191 9.61 9.24 -4.94
N ILE A 192 9.25 7.98 -4.70
CA ILE A 192 8.03 7.39 -5.22
C ILE A 192 7.17 6.98 -4.04
N GLY A 193 5.92 7.43 -4.01
CA GLY A 193 4.94 7.00 -3.04
C GLY A 193 4.00 5.96 -3.63
N VAL A 194 3.75 4.88 -2.87
CA VAL A 194 2.73 3.88 -3.15
C VAL A 194 1.70 3.85 -2.02
N GLY A 195 0.65 3.07 -2.25
CA GLY A 195 -0.33 2.77 -1.22
C GLY A 195 -1.37 3.88 -1.10
N GLY A 196 -2.50 3.52 -0.48
CA GLY A 196 -3.69 4.34 -0.61
C GLY A 196 -3.59 5.74 0.01
N THR A 197 -2.67 5.98 0.95
CA THR A 197 -2.48 7.32 1.52
C THR A 197 -1.97 8.27 0.45
N ILE A 198 -0.89 7.88 -0.24
CA ILE A 198 -0.27 8.68 -1.30
C ILE A 198 -1.22 8.82 -2.49
N THR A 199 -1.89 7.75 -2.90
CA THR A 199 -2.83 7.83 -4.04
C THR A 199 -4.05 8.69 -3.73
N THR A 200 -4.52 8.69 -2.47
CA THR A 200 -5.55 9.64 -2.00
C THR A 200 -5.06 11.07 -2.08
N LEU A 201 -3.80 11.36 -1.69
CA LEU A 201 -3.24 12.72 -1.80
C LEU A 201 -3.21 13.22 -3.25
N ALA A 202 -2.79 12.38 -4.19
CA ALA A 202 -2.83 12.70 -5.61
C ALA A 202 -4.26 12.97 -6.10
N ALA A 203 -5.22 12.14 -5.71
CA ALA A 203 -6.61 12.32 -6.08
C ALA A 203 -7.22 13.60 -5.49
N VAL A 204 -6.88 13.96 -4.24
CA VAL A 204 -7.31 15.21 -3.59
C VAL A 204 -6.66 16.42 -4.26
N ASP A 205 -5.37 16.39 -4.58
CA ASP A 205 -4.67 17.49 -5.26
C ASP A 205 -5.31 17.79 -6.61
N GLN A 206 -5.69 16.74 -7.34
CA GLN A 206 -6.34 16.80 -8.65
C GLN A 206 -7.87 16.93 -8.60
N GLN A 207 -8.48 16.90 -7.41
CA GLN A 207 -9.94 16.91 -7.19
C GLN A 207 -10.71 15.82 -7.95
N LEU A 208 -10.17 14.60 -8.02
CA LEU A 208 -10.76 13.49 -8.78
C LEU A 208 -12.04 12.96 -8.11
N SER A 209 -13.17 13.05 -8.82
CA SER A 209 -14.44 12.42 -8.43
C SER A 209 -15.25 12.15 -9.70
N PRO A 210 -15.34 10.88 -10.18
CA PRO A 210 -14.83 9.65 -9.55
C PRO A 210 -13.29 9.56 -9.54
N TYR A 211 -12.77 8.59 -8.79
CA TYR A 211 -11.34 8.27 -8.77
C TYR A 211 -10.88 7.80 -10.15
N ASP A 212 -9.76 8.33 -10.62
CA ASP A 212 -9.16 7.97 -11.91
C ASP A 212 -7.71 7.51 -11.69
N PRO A 213 -7.45 6.20 -11.75
CA PRO A 213 -6.12 5.67 -11.50
C PRO A 213 -5.10 5.99 -12.61
N GLU A 214 -5.53 6.24 -13.85
CA GLU A 214 -4.60 6.65 -14.93
C GLU A 214 -4.06 8.05 -14.69
N ARG A 215 -4.89 8.93 -14.11
CA ARG A 215 -4.47 10.27 -13.68
C ARG A 215 -3.66 10.27 -12.39
N VAL A 216 -3.81 9.26 -11.54
CA VAL A 216 -3.03 9.13 -10.29
C VAL A 216 -1.66 8.52 -10.56
N HIS A 217 -1.58 7.49 -11.41
CA HIS A 217 -0.31 6.86 -11.73
C HIS A 217 0.63 7.83 -12.45
N GLY A 218 1.86 7.96 -11.96
CA GLY A 218 2.86 8.90 -12.48
C GLY A 218 2.60 10.37 -12.12
N TYR A 219 1.54 10.68 -11.36
CA TYR A 219 1.29 12.04 -10.93
C TYR A 219 2.43 12.56 -10.06
N ARG A 220 2.91 13.76 -10.37
CA ARG A 220 3.93 14.45 -9.59
C ARG A 220 3.28 15.27 -8.48
N LEU A 221 3.27 14.71 -7.28
CA LEU A 221 2.72 15.36 -6.09
C LEU A 221 3.81 16.21 -5.42
N THR A 222 3.61 17.53 -5.39
CA THR A 222 4.61 18.46 -4.83
C THR A 222 4.51 18.57 -3.31
N ARG A 223 5.62 18.89 -2.64
CA ARG A 223 5.66 19.17 -1.20
C ARG A 223 4.73 20.33 -0.84
N ARG A 224 4.63 21.33 -1.72
CA ARG A 224 3.70 22.45 -1.57
C ARG A 224 2.24 21.99 -1.60
N SER A 225 1.89 21.07 -2.52
CA SER A 225 0.57 20.44 -2.57
C SER A 225 0.27 19.68 -1.27
N VAL A 226 1.22 18.87 -0.79
CA VAL A 226 1.08 18.12 0.48
C VAL A 226 0.84 19.06 1.66
N GLN A 227 1.61 20.15 1.78
CA GLN A 227 1.44 21.15 2.83
C GLN A 227 0.08 21.87 2.73
N ARG A 228 -0.35 22.22 1.52
CA ARG A 228 -1.67 22.82 1.26
C ARG A 228 -2.79 21.87 1.67
N ILE A 229 -2.71 20.61 1.28
CA ILE A 229 -3.69 19.58 1.66
C ILE A 229 -3.72 19.42 3.18
N LEU A 230 -2.56 19.36 3.84
CA LEU A 230 -2.47 19.25 5.30
C LEU A 230 -3.19 20.42 5.97
N SER A 231 -2.89 21.66 5.56
CA SER A 231 -3.48 22.88 6.10
C SER A 231 -5.01 22.91 5.92
N ILE A 232 -5.53 22.48 4.77
CA ILE A 232 -6.97 22.42 4.53
C ILE A 232 -7.63 21.35 5.41
N LEU A 233 -7.12 20.11 5.37
CA LEU A 233 -7.75 18.99 6.03
C LEU A 233 -7.65 19.06 7.56
N SER A 234 -6.56 19.63 8.11
CA SER A 234 -6.40 19.80 9.56
C SER A 234 -7.44 20.74 10.18
N ASN A 235 -7.95 21.69 9.39
CA ASN A 235 -8.97 22.65 9.83
C ASN A 235 -10.41 22.17 9.58
N MET A 236 -10.60 21.01 8.95
CA MET A 236 -11.91 20.42 8.69
C MET A 236 -12.29 19.38 9.75
N GLY A 237 -13.56 19.36 10.13
CA GLY A 237 -14.18 18.26 10.85
C GLY A 237 -14.35 17.01 9.97
N ILE A 238 -14.62 15.87 10.60
CA ILE A 238 -14.73 14.57 9.89
C ILE A 238 -15.82 14.60 8.81
N GLU A 239 -16.99 15.17 9.11
CA GLU A 239 -18.10 15.25 8.14
C GLU A 239 -17.82 16.15 6.94
N GLU A 240 -16.97 17.17 7.10
CA GLU A 240 -16.51 18.02 6.01
C GLU A 240 -15.49 17.28 5.15
N ARG A 241 -14.53 16.59 5.77
CA ARG A 241 -13.54 15.78 5.06
C ARG A 241 -14.18 14.70 4.20
N LYS A 242 -15.27 14.06 4.66
CA LYS A 242 -16.02 13.07 3.87
C LYS A 242 -16.57 13.62 2.54
N LYS A 243 -16.68 14.95 2.40
CA LYS A 243 -17.19 15.64 1.19
C LYS A 243 -16.05 16.12 0.28
N VAL A 244 -14.79 15.99 0.68
CA VAL A 244 -13.63 16.42 -0.12
C VAL A 244 -13.48 15.50 -1.33
N LYS A 245 -13.45 16.10 -2.53
CA LYS A 245 -13.21 15.36 -3.78
C LYS A 245 -11.86 14.65 -3.73
N GLY A 246 -11.82 13.41 -4.18
CA GLY A 246 -10.63 12.56 -4.15
C GLY A 246 -10.33 11.91 -2.80
N LEU A 247 -11.04 12.26 -1.72
CA LEU A 247 -10.88 11.65 -0.40
C LEU A 247 -11.98 10.60 -0.16
N PRO A 248 -11.66 9.29 -0.13
CA PRO A 248 -12.63 8.27 0.23
C PRO A 248 -13.17 8.49 1.65
N PRO A 249 -14.51 8.47 1.87
CA PRO A 249 -15.09 8.67 3.20
C PRO A 249 -14.51 7.77 4.31
N PRO A 250 -14.18 6.48 4.06
CA PRO A 250 -13.55 5.62 5.08
C PRO A 250 -12.13 6.02 5.50
N ARG A 251 -11.50 7.00 4.83
CA ARG A 251 -10.16 7.52 5.16
C ARG A 251 -10.19 8.89 5.81
N ALA A 252 -11.35 9.53 5.92
CA ALA A 252 -11.49 10.93 6.34
C ALA A 252 -10.96 11.20 7.77
N ASP A 253 -11.03 10.21 8.65
CA ASP A 253 -10.54 10.26 10.02
C ASP A 253 -9.00 10.19 10.08
N ILE A 254 -8.38 9.29 9.30
CA ILE A 254 -6.94 9.01 9.38
C ILE A 254 -6.06 9.82 8.42
N ILE A 255 -6.64 10.42 7.37
CA ILE A 255 -5.86 11.01 6.27
C ILE A 255 -4.92 12.11 6.74
N VAL A 256 -5.29 12.91 7.74
CA VAL A 256 -4.46 14.03 8.25
C VAL A 256 -3.11 13.54 8.75
N ALA A 257 -3.09 12.45 9.54
CA ALA A 257 -1.84 11.84 9.99
C ALA A 257 -1.02 11.32 8.80
N GLY A 258 -1.68 10.72 7.80
CA GLY A 258 -1.02 10.27 6.57
C GLY A 258 -0.36 11.40 5.77
N VAL A 259 -1.06 12.55 5.62
CA VAL A 259 -0.53 13.74 4.93
C VAL A 259 0.67 14.30 5.70
N GLN A 260 0.59 14.29 7.03
CA GLN A 260 1.65 14.78 7.89
C GLN A 260 2.92 13.91 7.82
N ILE A 261 2.78 12.57 7.79
CA ILE A 261 3.90 11.65 7.56
C ILE A 261 4.56 11.96 6.20
N ALA A 262 3.77 12.08 5.12
CA ALA A 262 4.28 12.40 3.80
C ALA A 262 5.05 13.73 3.78
N GLY A 263 4.48 14.77 4.41
CA GLY A 263 5.10 16.08 4.53
C GLY A 263 6.45 16.03 5.27
N MET A 264 6.50 15.34 6.42
CA MET A 264 7.73 15.17 7.21
C MET A 264 8.82 14.45 6.42
N ILE A 265 8.46 13.39 5.68
CA ILE A 265 9.43 12.65 4.85
C ILE A 265 10.01 13.57 3.76
N MET A 266 9.15 14.26 3.00
CA MET A 266 9.60 15.15 1.93
C MET A 266 10.47 16.30 2.45
N GLU A 267 10.07 16.92 3.56
CA GLU A 267 10.79 18.01 4.19
C GLU A 267 12.16 17.57 4.71
N ASN A 268 12.24 16.46 5.44
CA ASN A 268 13.50 16.00 6.03
C ASN A 268 14.52 15.52 4.99
N LEU A 269 14.03 14.91 3.90
CA LEU A 269 14.86 14.48 2.79
C LEU A 269 15.21 15.61 1.82
N GLY A 270 14.60 16.80 1.98
CA GLY A 270 14.82 17.95 1.10
C GLY A 270 14.28 17.76 -0.31
N LEU A 271 13.25 16.92 -0.49
CA LEU A 271 12.67 16.60 -1.79
C LEU A 271 11.45 17.48 -2.08
N SER A 272 11.43 18.10 -3.26
CA SER A 272 10.37 19.02 -3.69
C SER A 272 9.07 18.33 -4.10
N ASP A 273 9.15 17.07 -4.50
CA ASP A 273 8.05 16.31 -5.06
C ASP A 273 8.28 14.79 -4.94
N MET A 274 7.21 14.03 -5.16
CA MET A 274 7.23 12.59 -5.31
C MET A 274 6.39 12.19 -6.52
N LEU A 275 6.76 11.09 -7.19
CA LEU A 275 5.86 10.43 -8.13
C LEU A 275 4.93 9.49 -7.38
N VAL A 276 3.67 9.44 -7.79
CA VAL A 276 2.66 8.55 -7.20
C VAL A 276 2.50 7.32 -8.07
N SER A 277 2.56 6.13 -7.46
CA SER A 277 2.46 4.86 -8.19
C SER A 277 1.20 4.10 -7.79
N GLU A 278 0.35 3.82 -8.79
CA GLU A 278 -0.68 2.78 -8.72
C GLU A 278 -0.11 1.35 -8.80
N CYS A 279 1.15 1.19 -9.19
CA CYS A 279 1.80 -0.10 -9.25
C CYS A 279 2.50 -0.41 -7.93
N ASP A 280 2.09 -1.49 -7.28
CA ASP A 280 2.53 -1.90 -5.96
C ASP A 280 2.77 -3.43 -5.90
N ILE A 281 2.71 -4.01 -4.70
CA ILE A 281 2.88 -5.46 -4.47
C ILE A 281 2.02 -6.34 -5.38
N LEU A 282 0.80 -5.92 -5.75
CA LEU A 282 -0.09 -6.68 -6.62
C LEU A 282 0.54 -6.87 -8.01
N TYR A 283 1.12 -5.80 -8.56
CA TYR A 283 1.86 -5.86 -9.82
C TYR A 283 3.11 -6.72 -9.68
N GLY A 284 3.82 -6.61 -8.56
CA GLY A 284 4.97 -7.46 -8.27
C GLY A 284 4.64 -8.96 -8.29
N LEU A 285 3.54 -9.36 -7.63
CA LEU A 285 3.03 -10.73 -7.60
C LEU A 285 2.63 -11.22 -8.99
N ALA A 286 1.88 -10.39 -9.72
CA ALA A 286 1.45 -10.70 -11.08
C ALA A 286 2.65 -10.92 -12.03
N LEU A 287 3.66 -10.05 -11.96
CA LEU A 287 4.90 -10.18 -12.76
C LEU A 287 5.68 -11.42 -12.39
N GLU A 288 5.86 -11.70 -11.10
CA GLU A 288 6.56 -12.91 -10.63
C GLU A 288 5.91 -14.18 -11.19
N GLU A 289 4.58 -14.27 -11.19
CA GLU A 289 3.87 -15.42 -11.77
C GLU A 289 4.02 -15.52 -13.29
N ILE A 290 4.05 -14.38 -13.98
CA ILE A 290 4.24 -14.35 -15.43
C ILE A 290 5.63 -14.86 -15.77
N GLU A 291 6.67 -14.41 -15.07
CA GLU A 291 8.08 -14.76 -15.30
C GLU A 291 8.42 -16.22 -14.94
N ARG A 292 7.68 -16.84 -14.02
CA ARG A 292 7.90 -18.24 -13.60
C ARG A 292 7.50 -19.28 -14.66
N LYS A 293 6.82 -18.90 -15.74
CA LYS A 293 6.42 -19.80 -16.84
C LYS A 293 6.83 -19.25 -18.18
#